data_AF-M5C175-F1
#
_entry.id   AF-M5C175-F1
#
_cell.length_a   1.000
_cell.length_b   1.000
_cell.length_c   1.000
_cell.angle_alpha   90.00
_cell.angle_beta   90.00
_cell.angle_gamma   90.00
#
_symmetry.space_group_name_H-M   'P 1'
#
loop_
_entity.id
_entity.type
_entity.pdbx_description
1 polymer ?
#
loop_
_entity_poly.entity_id
_entity_poly.type
_entity_poly.pdbx_seq_one_letter_code
_entity_poly.pdbx_strand_id
1 'polypeptide(L)'
;MVSSPLKHIVFVPGPPWGHLRPGMKTALRLVEKFQDLFISLFVYDTELNKAIKYLSAQPSAYTRRIRIVTESSNGGPAVSHNDMSEAIMALEAAFSSWITKEVQQASILQVDAQPVNAPCLIIEDLFTAGVSLVSKEMHKLPVVGWWLMPAGSLVAILKVLIIDQEQSVSKGLPLSGKFSSTLVEAGPRTEPWLTGIPGEFRPTG
;
A
#
# COMPACT_ATOMS: atom_id res chain seq x y z
N MET A 1 17.84 -2.19 -35.91
CA MET A 1 18.07 -1.89 -34.49
C MET A 1 17.31 -2.91 -33.68
N VAL A 2 17.99 -3.69 -32.84
CA VAL A 2 17.30 -4.61 -31.90
C VAL A 2 16.87 -3.76 -30.71
N SER A 3 15.56 -3.60 -30.49
CA SER A 3 15.05 -2.88 -29.33
C SER A 3 15.38 -3.66 -28.06
N SER A 4 16.07 -3.03 -27.11
CA SER A 4 16.31 -3.64 -25.80
C SER A 4 14.98 -3.94 -25.10
N PRO A 5 14.86 -5.07 -24.38
CA PRO A 5 13.65 -5.37 -23.64
C PRO A 5 13.35 -4.33 -22.54
N LEU A 6 12.06 -4.06 -22.32
CA LEU A 6 11.58 -3.21 -21.23
C LEU A 6 11.80 -3.92 -19.88
N LYS A 7 12.24 -3.16 -18.87
CA LYS A 7 12.28 -3.59 -17.47
C LYS A 7 10.87 -3.58 -16.89
N HIS A 8 10.47 -4.69 -16.28
CA HIS A 8 9.13 -4.86 -15.75
C HIS A 8 9.08 -4.61 -14.25
N ILE A 9 8.34 -3.59 -13.86
CA ILE A 9 8.04 -3.25 -12.46
C ILE A 9 6.59 -3.63 -12.16
N VAL A 10 6.37 -4.20 -10.98
CA VAL A 10 5.04 -4.41 -10.43
C VAL A 10 4.78 -3.32 -9.39
N PHE A 11 3.65 -2.64 -9.48
CA PHE A 11 3.25 -1.63 -8.51
C PHE A 11 1.92 -2.00 -7.86
N VAL A 12 1.95 -2.16 -6.54
CA VAL A 12 0.81 -2.47 -5.68
C VAL A 12 0.44 -1.23 -4.85
N PRO A 13 -0.42 -0.33 -5.37
CA PRO A 13 -0.95 0.78 -4.59
C PRO A 13 -2.01 0.31 -3.57
N GLY A 14 -2.28 1.12 -2.54
CA GLY A 14 -3.39 0.87 -1.63
C GLY A 14 -4.75 0.81 -2.37
N PRO A 15 -5.67 -0.10 -1.99
CA PRO A 15 -6.95 -0.28 -2.68
C PRO A 15 -7.81 0.98 -2.83
N PRO A 16 -7.96 1.84 -1.78
CA PRO A 16 -8.84 3.00 -1.89
C PRO A 16 -8.37 4.00 -2.94
N TRP A 17 -9.31 4.70 -3.58
CA TRP A 17 -9.00 5.72 -4.58
C TRP A 17 -7.97 6.78 -4.12
N GLY A 18 -7.98 7.12 -2.82
CA GLY A 18 -7.03 8.05 -2.20
C GLY A 18 -5.57 7.60 -2.27
N HIS A 19 -5.32 6.30 -2.36
CA HIS A 19 -4.00 5.70 -2.54
C HIS A 19 -3.73 5.36 -4.02
N LEU A 20 -4.72 4.76 -4.68
CA LEU A 20 -4.63 4.35 -6.07
C LEU A 20 -4.35 5.51 -7.04
N ARG A 21 -5.04 6.66 -6.90
CA ARG A 21 -4.85 7.79 -7.83
C ARG A 21 -3.43 8.37 -7.75
N PRO A 22 -2.87 8.67 -6.56
CA PRO A 22 -1.46 9.05 -6.45
C PRO A 22 -0.48 7.96 -6.90
N GLY A 23 -0.80 6.69 -6.68
CA GLY A 23 -0.05 5.54 -7.22
C GLY A 23 0.00 5.56 -8.75
N MET A 24 -1.14 5.70 -9.42
CA MET A 24 -1.23 5.86 -10.88
C MET A 24 -0.44 7.07 -11.38
N LYS A 25 -0.52 8.21 -10.68
CA LYS A 25 0.28 9.39 -11.02
C LYS A 25 1.78 9.10 -10.94
N THR A 26 2.22 8.35 -9.93
CA THR A 26 3.61 7.91 -9.79
C THR A 26 4.01 6.98 -10.92
N ALA A 27 3.18 5.98 -11.25
CA ALA A 27 3.42 5.06 -12.36
C ALA A 27 3.60 5.80 -13.70
N LEU A 28 2.70 6.75 -14.00
CA LEU A 28 2.78 7.60 -15.19
C LEU A 28 4.09 8.39 -15.26
N ARG A 29 4.51 9.00 -14.15
CA ARG A 29 5.76 9.77 -14.08
C ARG A 29 6.99 8.88 -14.25
N LEU A 30 6.95 7.65 -13.76
CA LEU A 30 8.04 6.69 -13.93
C LEU A 30 8.19 6.29 -15.40
N VAL A 31 7.10 5.89 -16.07
CA VAL A 31 7.19 5.53 -17.49
C VAL A 31 7.51 6.75 -18.37
N GLU A 32 7.01 7.95 -18.05
CA GLU A 32 7.35 9.19 -18.75
C GLU A 32 8.86 9.48 -18.68
N LYS A 33 9.46 9.36 -17.48
CA LYS A 33 10.88 9.64 -17.25
C LYS A 33 11.80 8.55 -17.78
N PHE A 34 11.40 7.29 -17.67
CA PHE A 34 12.21 6.13 -18.02
C PHE A 34 11.54 5.34 -19.16
N GLN A 35 12.07 5.53 -20.37
CA GLN A 35 11.50 4.95 -21.58
C GLN A 35 11.64 3.43 -21.65
N ASP A 36 12.56 2.85 -20.88
CA ASP A 36 12.81 1.42 -20.78
C ASP A 36 11.95 0.71 -19.72
N LEU A 37 10.96 1.40 -19.11
CA LEU A 37 10.08 0.79 -18.10
C LEU A 37 8.74 0.33 -18.67
N PHE A 38 8.29 -0.82 -18.17
CA PHE A 38 6.92 -1.31 -18.23
C PHE A 38 6.39 -1.54 -16.82
N ILE A 39 5.15 -1.14 -16.53
CA ILE A 39 4.55 -1.26 -15.20
C ILE A 39 3.29 -2.12 -15.25
N SER A 40 3.26 -3.20 -14.47
CA SER A 40 2.02 -3.84 -14.05
C SER A 40 1.49 -3.13 -12.81
N LEU A 41 0.36 -2.45 -12.93
CA LEU A 41 -0.31 -1.74 -11.85
C LEU A 41 -1.48 -2.57 -11.33
N PHE A 42 -1.41 -2.99 -10.06
CA PHE A 42 -2.54 -3.63 -9.41
C PHE A 42 -3.65 -2.62 -9.14
N VAL A 43 -4.86 -2.98 -9.54
CA VAL A 43 -6.05 -2.18 -9.33
C VAL A 43 -7.12 -3.07 -8.71
N TYR A 44 -7.74 -2.57 -7.65
CA TYR A 44 -8.82 -3.28 -7.00
C TYR A 44 -10.10 -3.19 -7.83
N ASP A 45 -10.90 -4.26 -7.86
CA ASP A 45 -12.05 -4.38 -8.77
C ASP A 45 -13.05 -3.23 -8.61
N THR A 46 -13.27 -2.75 -7.38
CA THR A 46 -14.20 -1.63 -7.10
C THR A 46 -13.72 -0.29 -7.66
N GLU A 47 -12.42 -0.15 -7.92
CA GLU A 47 -11.81 1.08 -8.45
C GLU A 47 -11.40 0.96 -9.93
N LEU A 48 -11.58 -0.22 -10.54
CA LEU A 48 -11.16 -0.53 -11.91
C LEU A 48 -11.70 0.48 -12.93
N ASN A 49 -13.01 0.77 -12.90
CA ASN A 49 -13.63 1.71 -13.84
C ASN A 49 -13.06 3.13 -13.71
N LYS A 50 -12.77 3.57 -12.48
CA LYS A 50 -12.16 4.89 -12.24
C LYS A 50 -10.71 4.91 -12.73
N ALA A 51 -9.96 3.83 -12.53
CA ALA A 51 -8.59 3.69 -12.99
C ALA A 51 -8.48 3.70 -14.53
N ILE A 52 -9.31 2.92 -15.22
CA ILE A 52 -9.37 2.91 -16.69
C ILE A 52 -9.69 4.32 -17.22
N LYS A 53 -10.75 4.96 -16.68
CA LYS A 53 -11.12 6.32 -17.09
C LYS A 53 -9.98 7.32 -16.86
N TYR A 54 -9.27 7.20 -15.74
CA TYR A 54 -8.16 8.08 -15.39
C TYR A 54 -6.97 7.90 -16.35
N LEU A 55 -6.56 6.67 -16.65
CA LEU A 55 -5.45 6.39 -17.56
C LEU A 55 -5.81 6.73 -19.01
N SER A 56 -7.02 6.46 -19.47
CA SER A 56 -7.47 6.82 -20.83
C SER A 56 -7.47 8.32 -21.09
N ALA A 57 -7.52 9.16 -20.04
CA ALA A 57 -7.40 10.60 -20.16
C ALA A 57 -5.95 11.11 -20.25
N GLN A 58 -4.95 10.22 -20.15
CA GLN A 58 -3.53 10.58 -20.22
C GLN A 58 -2.96 10.31 -21.63
N PRO A 59 -1.81 10.92 -22.00
CA PRO A 59 -1.17 10.65 -23.27
C PRO A 59 -0.85 9.17 -23.49
N SER A 60 -1.26 8.64 -24.65
CA SER A 60 -1.10 7.20 -24.96
C SER A 60 0.36 6.76 -25.06
N ALA A 61 1.29 7.68 -25.32
CA ALA A 61 2.72 7.42 -25.34
C ALA A 61 3.24 6.82 -24.01
N TYR A 62 2.57 7.10 -22.90
CA TYR A 62 2.96 6.64 -21.56
C TYR A 62 2.08 5.48 -21.10
N THR A 63 0.77 5.57 -21.33
CA THR A 63 -0.19 4.59 -20.80
C THR A 63 -0.09 3.22 -21.45
N ARG A 64 0.40 3.13 -22.70
CA ARG A 64 0.68 1.85 -23.37
C ARG A 64 1.69 0.97 -22.63
N ARG A 65 2.57 1.57 -21.82
CA ARG A 65 3.55 0.88 -20.98
C ARG A 65 3.07 0.64 -19.55
N ILE A 66 1.79 0.89 -19.27
CA ILE A 66 1.13 0.57 -18.00
C ILE A 66 0.02 -0.42 -18.28
N ARG A 67 0.13 -1.62 -17.70
CA ARG A 67 -0.92 -2.62 -17.71
C ARG A 67 -1.66 -2.60 -16.37
N ILE A 68 -2.97 -2.47 -16.42
CA ILE A 68 -3.82 -2.74 -15.26
C ILE A 68 -3.85 -4.26 -15.03
N VAL A 69 -3.61 -4.67 -13.79
CA VAL A 69 -3.79 -6.04 -13.32
C VAL A 69 -4.94 -6.04 -12.33
N THR A 70 -5.96 -6.83 -12.64
CA THR A 70 -7.09 -7.13 -11.77
C THR A 70 -7.24 -8.65 -11.75
N GLU A 71 -6.85 -9.31 -10.65
CA GLU A 71 -7.30 -10.68 -10.40
C GLU A 71 -8.37 -10.61 -9.30
N SER A 72 -9.58 -11.04 -9.63
CA SER A 72 -10.56 -11.39 -8.60
C SER A 72 -10.03 -12.61 -7.85
N SER A 73 -10.07 -12.63 -6.52
CA SER A 73 -9.75 -13.85 -5.77
C SER A 73 -10.80 -14.93 -6.11
N ASN A 74 -10.53 -15.83 -7.05
CA ASN A 74 -11.30 -17.07 -7.32
C ASN A 74 -12.84 -16.97 -7.15
N GLY A 75 -13.49 -15.95 -7.71
CA GLY A 75 -14.96 -15.83 -7.63
C GLY A 75 -15.53 -15.63 -6.22
N GLY A 76 -14.71 -15.17 -5.27
CA GLY A 76 -15.18 -14.71 -3.97
C GLY A 76 -16.10 -13.48 -4.09
N PRO A 77 -16.99 -13.24 -3.11
CA PRO A 77 -17.87 -12.08 -3.15
C PRO A 77 -17.06 -10.79 -3.25
N ALA A 78 -17.58 -9.80 -3.98
CA ALA A 78 -17.00 -8.46 -3.99
C ALA A 78 -16.92 -7.96 -2.54
N VAL A 79 -15.70 -7.74 -2.05
CA VAL A 79 -15.49 -7.29 -0.67
C VAL A 79 -16.18 -5.94 -0.50
N SER A 80 -16.97 -5.83 0.56
CA SER A 80 -17.60 -4.58 0.94
C SER A 80 -16.53 -3.53 1.20
N HIS A 81 -16.75 -2.30 0.70
CA HIS A 81 -15.84 -1.16 0.90
C HIS A 81 -15.53 -0.85 2.38
N ASN A 82 -16.29 -1.43 3.33
CA ASN A 82 -16.16 -1.16 4.76
C ASN A 82 -15.24 -2.13 5.52
N ASP A 83 -14.78 -3.24 4.93
CA ASP A 83 -13.82 -4.14 5.57
C ASP A 83 -12.44 -4.06 4.89
N MET A 84 -11.61 -3.15 5.42
CA MET A 84 -10.25 -2.97 4.91
C MET A 84 -9.37 -4.21 5.12
N SER A 85 -9.62 -5.00 6.17
CA SER A 85 -8.84 -6.20 6.44
C SER A 85 -9.15 -7.27 5.39
N GLU A 86 -10.43 -7.47 5.08
CA GLU A 86 -10.87 -8.39 4.03
C GLU A 86 -10.35 -7.94 2.65
N ALA A 87 -10.34 -6.63 2.38
CA ALA A 87 -9.81 -6.09 1.13
C ALA A 87 -8.30 -6.35 0.97
N ILE A 88 -7.53 -6.24 2.06
CA ILE A 88 -6.09 -6.55 2.07
C ILE A 88 -5.86 -8.04 1.88
N MET A 89 -6.60 -8.92 2.56
CA MET A 89 -6.49 -10.37 2.37
C MET A 89 -6.85 -10.81 0.94
N ALA A 90 -7.90 -10.23 0.36
CA ALA A 90 -8.28 -10.49 -1.03
C ALA A 90 -7.17 -10.05 -2.00
N LEU A 91 -6.57 -8.88 -1.75
CA LEU A 91 -5.46 -8.36 -2.53
C LEU A 91 -4.22 -9.26 -2.39
N GLU A 92 -3.93 -9.77 -1.20
CA GLU A 92 -2.84 -10.70 -0.93
C GLU A 92 -2.96 -12.00 -1.72
N ALA A 93 -4.15 -12.61 -1.70
CA ALA A 93 -4.43 -13.84 -2.43
C ALA A 93 -4.33 -13.62 -3.95
N ALA A 94 -4.93 -12.55 -4.46
CA ALA A 94 -4.89 -12.19 -5.87
C ALA A 94 -3.46 -11.89 -6.34
N PHE A 95 -2.71 -11.11 -5.56
CA PHE A 95 -1.31 -10.80 -5.85
C PHE A 95 -0.46 -12.06 -5.89
N SER A 96 -0.57 -12.93 -4.87
CA SER A 96 0.23 -14.15 -4.75
C SER A 96 -0.03 -15.12 -5.91
N SER A 97 -1.30 -15.30 -6.29
CA SER A 97 -1.72 -16.07 -7.47
C SER A 97 -1.08 -15.50 -8.75
N TRP A 98 -1.24 -14.20 -8.97
CA TRP A 98 -0.79 -13.54 -10.20
C TRP A 98 0.74 -13.52 -10.32
N ILE A 99 1.45 -13.07 -9.29
CA ILE A 99 2.92 -12.89 -9.36
C ILE A 99 3.64 -14.21 -9.58
N THR A 100 3.14 -15.30 -8.99
CA THR A 100 3.71 -16.64 -9.15
C THR A 100 3.64 -17.08 -10.61
N LYS A 101 2.46 -16.89 -11.24
CA LYS A 101 2.28 -17.17 -12.68
C LYS A 101 3.16 -16.26 -13.52
N GLU A 102 3.18 -14.96 -13.22
CA GLU A 102 3.90 -13.96 -14.02
C GLU A 102 5.41 -14.16 -14.02
N VAL A 103 5.99 -14.55 -12.88
CA VAL A 103 7.43 -14.83 -12.76
C VAL A 103 7.82 -16.13 -13.47
N GLN A 104 6.94 -17.14 -13.45
CA GLN A 104 7.17 -18.41 -14.14
C GLN A 104 6.93 -18.31 -15.65
N GLN A 105 5.91 -17.54 -16.04
CA GLN A 105 5.46 -17.35 -17.41
C GLN A 105 4.94 -15.93 -17.58
N ALA A 106 5.75 -15.07 -18.18
CA ALA A 106 5.36 -13.69 -18.46
C ALA A 106 4.11 -13.67 -19.35
N SER A 107 3.04 -13.01 -18.89
CA SER A 107 1.80 -12.93 -19.65
C SER A 107 1.81 -11.82 -20.71
N ILE A 108 2.84 -10.97 -20.72
CA ILE A 108 3.11 -9.99 -21.78
C ILE A 108 4.47 -10.29 -22.39
N LEU A 109 4.46 -10.61 -23.68
CA LEU A 109 5.69 -10.88 -24.42
C LEU A 109 6.30 -9.61 -25.02
N GLN A 110 5.47 -8.62 -25.42
CA GLN A 110 5.94 -7.39 -26.06
C GLN A 110 4.95 -6.23 -25.94
N VAL A 111 5.49 -4.99 -25.98
CA VAL A 111 4.77 -3.72 -26.08
C VAL A 111 5.47 -2.87 -27.15
N ASP A 112 4.72 -2.35 -28.12
CA ASP A 112 5.26 -1.56 -29.25
C ASP A 112 6.45 -2.24 -29.95
N ALA A 113 6.32 -3.56 -30.17
CA ALA A 113 7.35 -4.47 -30.72
C ALA A 113 8.63 -4.61 -29.87
N GLN A 114 8.66 -4.05 -28.65
CA GLN A 114 9.73 -4.27 -27.68
C GLN A 114 9.37 -5.40 -26.73
N PRO A 115 10.24 -6.40 -26.52
CA PRO A 115 10.00 -7.43 -25.53
C PRO A 115 9.87 -6.86 -24.12
N VAL A 116 9.10 -7.52 -23.25
CA VAL A 116 9.03 -7.17 -21.82
C VAL A 116 9.78 -8.25 -21.02
N ASN A 117 10.72 -7.85 -20.19
CA ASN A 117 11.43 -8.78 -19.30
C ASN A 117 10.50 -9.32 -18.22
N ALA A 118 10.89 -10.42 -17.57
CA ALA A 118 10.26 -10.86 -16.34
C ALA A 118 10.25 -9.73 -15.28
N PRO A 119 9.26 -9.71 -14.37
CA PRO A 119 9.24 -8.78 -13.24
C PRO A 119 10.58 -8.75 -12.50
N CYS A 120 11.12 -7.55 -12.24
CA CYS A 120 12.41 -7.39 -11.56
C CYS A 120 12.35 -6.58 -10.27
N LEU A 121 11.22 -5.92 -9.99
CA LEU A 121 11.03 -5.07 -8.82
C LEU A 121 9.54 -4.96 -8.49
N ILE A 122 9.23 -4.96 -7.19
CA ILE A 122 7.92 -4.61 -6.67
C ILE A 122 8.02 -3.25 -5.96
N ILE A 123 7.13 -2.34 -6.31
CA ILE A 123 6.85 -1.12 -5.54
C ILE A 123 5.53 -1.38 -4.82
N GLU A 124 5.49 -1.18 -3.51
CA GLU A 124 4.32 -1.49 -2.69
C GLU A 124 3.99 -0.33 -1.77
N ASP A 125 2.72 0.08 -1.77
CA ASP A 125 2.22 1.05 -0.81
C ASP A 125 2.26 0.45 0.60
N LEU A 126 2.95 1.10 1.54
CA LEU A 126 3.04 0.60 2.91
C LEU A 126 1.67 0.47 3.60
N PHE A 127 0.63 1.12 3.07
CA PHE A 127 -0.76 0.92 3.49
C PHE A 127 -1.26 -0.52 3.31
N THR A 128 -0.73 -1.30 2.35
CA THR A 128 -1.15 -2.69 2.10
C THR A 128 -0.58 -3.67 3.13
N ALA A 129 0.22 -3.20 4.09
CA ALA A 129 0.80 -4.02 5.15
C ALA A 129 1.64 -5.22 4.66
N GLY A 130 2.23 -5.14 3.45
CA GLY A 130 3.15 -6.15 2.95
C GLY A 130 2.47 -7.34 2.25
N VAL A 131 1.40 -7.10 1.50
CA VAL A 131 0.78 -8.05 0.57
C VAL A 131 1.82 -8.83 -0.24
N SER A 132 2.86 -8.15 -0.73
CA SER A 132 3.87 -8.82 -1.53
C SER A 132 4.75 -9.79 -0.72
N LEU A 133 4.92 -9.56 0.58
CA LEU A 133 5.83 -10.32 1.42
C LEU A 133 5.35 -11.75 1.68
N VAL A 134 4.04 -12.00 1.61
CA VAL A 134 3.48 -13.35 1.84
C VAL A 134 3.93 -14.34 0.76
N SER A 135 4.11 -13.88 -0.48
CA SER A 135 4.62 -14.71 -1.58
C SER A 135 6.11 -14.50 -1.86
N LYS A 136 6.87 -13.95 -0.90
CA LYS A 136 8.28 -13.59 -1.06
C LYS A 136 9.15 -14.74 -1.56
N GLU A 137 8.97 -15.93 -1.01
CA GLU A 137 9.74 -17.12 -1.40
C GLU A 137 9.46 -17.57 -2.83
N MET A 138 8.26 -17.27 -3.34
CA MET A 138 7.84 -17.62 -4.70
C MET A 138 8.42 -16.64 -5.72
N HIS A 139 8.25 -15.33 -5.50
CA HIS A 139 8.67 -14.34 -6.48
C HIS A 139 10.14 -13.93 -6.36
N LYS A 140 10.74 -13.95 -5.15
CA LYS A 140 12.14 -13.58 -4.85
C LYS A 140 12.60 -12.18 -5.27
N LEU A 141 11.71 -11.38 -5.85
CA LEU A 141 11.96 -9.99 -6.27
C LEU A 141 12.22 -9.05 -5.09
N PRO A 142 13.07 -8.03 -5.25
CA PRO A 142 13.17 -6.94 -4.29
C PRO A 142 11.85 -6.18 -4.17
N VAL A 143 11.54 -5.71 -2.96
CA VAL A 143 10.33 -4.94 -2.65
C VAL A 143 10.76 -3.57 -2.10
N VAL A 144 10.21 -2.51 -2.66
CA VAL A 144 10.44 -1.13 -2.23
C VAL A 144 9.13 -0.55 -1.70
N GLY A 145 9.17 -0.08 -0.47
CA GLY A 145 8.05 0.63 0.16
C GLY A 145 7.81 1.99 -0.48
N TRP A 146 6.55 2.27 -0.79
CA TRP A 146 6.06 3.54 -1.29
C TRP A 146 5.15 4.15 -0.24
N TRP A 147 5.40 5.41 0.10
CA TRP A 147 4.62 6.15 1.10
C TRP A 147 4.08 7.42 0.48
N LEU A 148 2.76 7.52 0.42
CA LEU A 148 2.06 8.65 -0.17
C LEU A 148 2.10 9.90 0.75
N MET A 149 2.13 9.68 2.07
CA MET A 149 1.99 10.75 3.05
C MET A 149 3.35 11.40 3.41
N PRO A 150 3.37 12.52 4.15
CA PRO A 150 4.63 13.11 4.61
C PRO A 150 5.46 12.15 5.47
N ALA A 151 6.78 12.33 5.46
CA ALA A 151 7.69 11.51 6.26
C ALA A 151 7.35 11.49 7.76
N GLY A 152 6.83 12.62 8.29
CA GLY A 152 6.41 12.71 9.69
C GLY A 152 5.30 11.73 10.07
N SER A 153 4.34 11.44 9.17
CA SER A 153 3.29 10.47 9.46
C SER A 153 3.81 9.03 9.42
N LEU A 154 4.79 8.74 8.56
CA LEU A 154 5.46 7.44 8.55
C LEU A 154 6.16 7.19 9.89
N VAL A 155 6.93 8.17 10.37
CA VAL A 155 7.62 8.07 11.67
C VAL A 155 6.63 7.90 12.81
N ALA A 156 5.50 8.61 12.79
CA ALA A 156 4.47 8.47 13.81
C ALA A 156 3.86 7.06 13.84
N ILE A 157 3.52 6.50 12.67
CA ILE A 157 2.96 5.14 12.55
C ILE A 157 3.98 4.09 13.00
N LEU A 158 5.24 4.21 12.55
CA LEU A 158 6.29 3.28 12.95
C LEU A 158 6.51 3.29 14.47
N LYS A 159 6.46 4.47 15.10
CA LYS A 159 6.54 4.56 16.57
C LYS A 159 5.41 3.82 17.26
N VAL A 160 4.17 3.97 16.81
CA VAL A 160 3.02 3.25 17.38
C VAL A 160 3.20 1.74 17.21
N LEU A 161 3.55 1.27 16.01
CA LEU A 161 3.74 -0.15 15.73
C LEU A 161 4.88 -0.77 16.56
N ILE A 162 5.99 -0.05 16.74
CA ILE A 162 7.11 -0.50 17.58
C ILE A 162 6.67 -0.60 19.04
N ILE A 163 5.94 0.41 19.56
CA ILE A 163 5.44 0.40 20.95
C ILE A 163 4.47 -0.76 21.17
N ASP A 164 3.55 -1.01 20.24
CA ASP A 164 2.60 -2.12 20.32
C ASP A 164 3.32 -3.49 20.25
N GLN A 165 4.39 -3.59 19.46
CA GLN A 165 5.23 -4.79 19.40
C GLN A 165 5.97 -5.05 20.72
N GLU A 166 6.56 -4.03 21.34
CA GLU A 166 7.21 -4.15 22.66
C GLU A 166 6.20 -4.52 23.76
N GLN A 167 4.99 -3.97 23.70
CA GLN A 167 3.92 -4.30 24.65
C GLN A 167 3.34 -5.71 24.45
N SER A 168 3.27 -6.22 23.22
CA SER A 168 2.82 -7.59 22.95
C SER A 168 3.86 -8.64 23.33
N VAL A 169 5.16 -8.36 23.12
CA VAL A 169 6.26 -9.23 23.56
C VAL A 169 6.34 -9.30 25.08
N SER A 170 6.16 -8.17 25.79
CA SER A 170 6.18 -8.14 27.25
C SER A 170 4.98 -8.85 27.90
N LYS A 171 3.83 -8.94 27.21
CA LYS A 171 2.64 -9.70 27.66
C LYS A 171 2.74 -11.21 27.38
N GLY A 172 3.69 -11.66 26.56
CA GLY A 172 3.90 -13.06 26.19
C GLY A 172 4.81 -13.86 27.13
N LEU A 173 5.46 -13.23 28.11
CA LEU A 173 6.22 -13.95 29.15
C LEU A 173 5.30 -14.32 30.32
N PRO A 174 5.19 -15.61 30.72
CA PRO A 174 4.58 -15.96 31.98
C PRO A 174 5.55 -15.52 33.09
N LEU A 175 5.28 -14.37 33.70
CA LEU A 175 5.92 -13.97 34.95
C LEU A 175 5.38 -14.88 36.07
N SER A 176 5.96 -16.07 36.19
CA SER A 176 6.02 -16.78 37.45
C SER A 176 6.88 -15.98 38.41
N GLY A 177 6.24 -15.34 39.39
CA GLY A 177 6.93 -14.58 40.41
C GLY A 177 5.97 -13.75 41.24
N LYS A 178 5.38 -14.38 42.26
CA LYS A 178 4.63 -13.73 43.34
C LYS A 178 5.31 -12.43 43.79
N PHE A 179 4.59 -11.31 43.77
CA PHE A 179 4.69 -10.33 44.85
C PHE A 179 3.32 -9.82 45.25
N SER A 180 3.16 -9.73 46.57
CA SER A 180 1.94 -9.55 47.32
C SER A 180 1.45 -8.09 47.33
N SER A 181 0.15 -7.98 47.49
CA SER A 181 -0.68 -6.82 47.84
C SER A 181 0.01 -5.62 48.53
N THR A 182 -0.30 -4.40 48.07
CA THR A 182 -0.85 -3.36 48.96
C THR A 182 -1.60 -2.29 48.17
N LEU A 183 -2.89 -2.14 48.50
CA LEU A 183 -3.71 -0.97 48.21
C LEU A 183 -3.07 0.27 48.84
N VAL A 184 -2.91 1.34 48.06
CA VAL A 184 -2.99 2.71 48.58
C VAL A 184 -3.82 3.53 47.60
N GLU A 185 -5.03 3.81 48.06
CA GLU A 185 -5.94 4.82 47.56
C GLU A 185 -5.29 6.20 47.69
N ALA A 186 -5.24 6.98 46.61
CA ALA A 186 -4.94 8.41 46.66
C ALA A 186 -5.90 9.11 45.69
N GLY A 187 -6.76 9.95 46.26
CA GLY A 187 -7.91 10.59 45.61
C GLY A 187 -7.58 11.62 44.51
N PRO A 188 -8.62 12.29 43.99
CA PRO A 188 -8.52 13.07 42.77
C PRO A 188 -7.75 14.38 43.03
N ARG A 189 -6.62 14.56 42.34
CA ARG A 189 -5.97 15.87 42.27
C ARG A 189 -6.71 16.73 41.25
N THR A 190 -7.46 17.68 41.77
CA THR A 190 -7.80 18.93 41.10
C THR A 190 -6.56 19.80 41.02
N GLU A 191 -6.21 20.28 39.83
CA GLU A 191 -5.39 21.49 39.70
C GLU A 191 -6.24 22.56 38.98
N PRO A 192 -6.42 23.74 39.60
CA PRO A 192 -6.94 24.93 38.96
C PRO A 192 -5.84 25.57 38.10
N TRP A 193 -6.11 26.73 37.48
CA TRP A 193 -5.18 27.54 36.67
C TRP A 193 -5.18 27.25 35.17
N LEU A 194 -6.17 27.85 34.49
CA LEU A 194 -5.98 28.69 33.30
C LEU A 194 -7.26 29.52 33.11
N THR A 195 -7.50 30.46 34.04
CA THR A 195 -8.36 31.61 33.78
C THR A 195 -7.50 32.69 33.13
N GLY A 196 -7.80 33.01 31.87
CA GLY A 196 -7.13 34.07 31.14
C GLY A 196 -7.60 34.20 29.69
N ILE A 197 -8.85 34.60 29.48
CA ILE A 197 -9.31 35.25 28.24
C ILE A 197 -9.35 36.76 28.55
N PRO A 198 -9.03 37.66 27.61
CA PRO A 198 -10.11 38.27 26.83
C PRO A 198 -9.73 38.57 25.36
N GLY A 199 -10.69 38.36 24.46
CA GLY A 199 -10.56 38.73 23.05
C GLY A 199 -11.79 38.34 22.26
N GLU A 200 -12.82 39.18 22.34
CA GLU A 200 -14.11 39.04 21.65
C GLU A 200 -13.96 38.91 20.12
N PHE A 201 -14.68 37.96 19.54
CA PHE A 201 -15.09 38.03 18.13
C PHE A 201 -16.58 37.67 18.05
N ARG A 202 -17.42 38.70 17.85
CA ARG A 202 -18.80 38.53 17.36
C ARG A 202 -18.76 38.40 15.84
N PRO A 203 -19.51 37.47 15.23
CA PRO A 203 -19.92 37.60 13.84
C PRO A 203 -21.21 38.43 13.77
N THR A 204 -21.19 39.50 12.98
CA THR A 204 -22.41 40.21 12.56
C THR A 204 -23.08 39.42 11.43
N GLY A 205 -24.29 38.93 11.72
CA GLY A 205 -25.38 38.75 10.76
C GLY A 205 -26.53 39.62 11.22
#